data_AF-A0AAW2J9C8-F1
#
_entry.id   AF-A0AAW2J9C8-F1
#
_cell.length_a   1.000
_cell.length_b   1.000
_cell.length_c   1.000
_cell.angle_alpha   90.00
_cell.angle_beta   90.00
_cell.angle_gamma   90.00
#
_symmetry.space_group_name_H-M   'P 1'
#
loop_
_entity.id
_entity.type
_entity.pdbx_description
1 polymer ?
#
loop_
_entity_poly.entity_id
_entity_poly.type
_entity_poly.pdbx_seq_one_letter_code
_entity_poly.pdbx_strand_id
1 'polypeptide(L)'
;MVIPDPSNPKRLIDVYLEPLIKELLQLWHVGVITYNHATDNAFIMRAALMWTVSDLCSYGIAFGWSTIGFMGCPVYMDDTKAFHLQH
;
A
#
# COMPACT_ATOMS: atom_id res chain seq x y z
N MET A 1 -11.95 -3.43 -13.05
CA MET A 1 -12.30 -3.95 -11.71
C MET A 1 -12.05 -5.45 -11.71
N VAL A 2 -10.90 -5.90 -11.22
CA VAL A 2 -10.67 -7.33 -10.96
C VAL A 2 -11.32 -7.59 -9.60
N ILE A 3 -12.53 -8.16 -9.61
CA ILE A 3 -13.13 -8.65 -8.36
C ILE A 3 -12.38 -9.94 -8.03
N PRO A 4 -11.59 -9.99 -6.94
CA PRO A 4 -10.94 -11.23 -6.55
C PRO A 4 -12.01 -12.28 -6.31
N ASP A 5 -11.81 -13.50 -6.80
CA ASP A 5 -12.68 -14.64 -6.48
C ASP A 5 -12.92 -14.70 -4.96
N PRO A 6 -14.13 -15.00 -4.46
CA PRO A 6 -14.41 -15.03 -3.02
C PRO A 6 -13.47 -15.94 -2.23
N SER A 7 -12.88 -16.94 -2.87
CA SER A 7 -11.93 -17.88 -2.26
C SER A 7 -10.47 -17.40 -2.32
N ASN A 8 -10.19 -16.23 -2.89
CA ASN A 8 -8.82 -15.73 -3.02
C ASN A 8 -8.26 -15.32 -1.64
N PRO A 9 -7.23 -16.01 -1.11
CA PRO A 9 -6.65 -15.66 0.18
C PRO A 9 -6.03 -14.26 0.20
N LYS A 10 -5.72 -13.68 -0.97
CA LYS A 10 -5.21 -12.31 -1.11
C LYS A 10 -6.28 -11.23 -0.94
N ARG A 11 -7.56 -11.60 -0.80
CA ARG A 11 -8.67 -10.66 -0.57
C ARG A 11 -8.63 -10.05 0.84
N LEU A 12 -7.98 -10.72 1.79
CA LEU A 12 -7.91 -10.30 3.20
C LEU A 12 -6.77 -9.31 3.49
N ILE A 13 -6.09 -8.80 2.45
CA ILE A 13 -4.95 -7.89 2.64
C ILE A 13 -5.34 -6.63 3.42
N ASP A 14 -6.58 -6.16 3.25
CA ASP A 14 -7.19 -5.06 4.00
C ASP A 14 -7.27 -5.36 5.51
N VAL A 15 -7.69 -6.58 5.88
CA VAL A 15 -7.73 -7.04 7.28
C VAL A 15 -6.33 -7.08 7.91
N TYR A 16 -5.31 -7.49 7.14
CA TYR A 16 -3.93 -7.51 7.63
C TYR A 16 -3.29 -6.13 7.72
N LEU A 17 -3.75 -5.15 6.92
CA LEU A 17 -3.24 -3.78 6.95
C LEU A 17 -3.90 -2.93 8.03
N GLU A 18 -5.10 -3.28 8.50
CA GLU A 18 -5.82 -2.50 9.52
C GLU A 18 -4.98 -2.24 10.80
N PRO A 19 -4.29 -3.23 11.40
CA PRO A 19 -3.44 -2.98 12.57
C PRO A 19 -2.29 -2.02 12.27
N LEU A 20 -1.63 -2.20 11.12
CA LEU A 20 -0.53 -1.35 10.67
C LEU A 20 -0.98 0.09 10.49
N ILE A 21 -2.14 0.32 9.88
CA ILE A 21 -2.71 1.67 9.69
C ILE A 21 -2.99 2.31 11.05
N LYS A 22 -3.56 1.58 12.01
CA LYS A 22 -3.81 2.08 13.36
C LYS A 22 -2.52 2.49 14.07
N GLU A 23 -1.48 1.67 13.99
CA GLU A 23 -0.17 1.97 14.59
C GLU A 23 0.48 3.19 13.93
N LEU A 24 0.44 3.31 12.61
CA LEU A 24 0.97 4.46 11.89
C LEU A 24 0.23 5.76 12.25
N LEU A 25 -1.10 5.71 12.39
CA LEU A 25 -1.90 6.85 12.84
C LEU A 25 -1.55 7.24 14.29
N GLN A 26 -1.35 6.25 15.17
CA GLN A 26 -0.91 6.51 16.54
C GLN A 26 0.48 7.15 16.57
N LEU A 27 1.44 6.63 15.79
CA LEU A 27 2.79 7.18 15.64
C LEU A 27 2.77 8.61 15.09
N TRP A 28 1.88 8.90 14.13
CA TRP A 28 1.78 10.23 13.52
C TRP A 28 1.10 11.26 14.44
N HIS A 29 -0.04 10.92 15.04
CA HIS A 29 -0.87 11.87 15.80
C HIS A 29 -0.46 11.99 17.28
N VAL A 30 -0.10 10.89 17.93
CA VAL A 30 0.26 10.87 19.35
C VAL A 30 1.78 10.77 19.53
N GLY A 31 2.41 9.90 18.75
CA GLY A 31 3.80 9.49 18.96
C GLY A 31 3.95 8.47 20.10
N VAL A 32 5.16 7.93 20.28
CA VAL A 32 5.47 6.96 21.34
C VAL A 32 6.72 7.38 22.10
N ILE A 33 6.75 7.16 23.41
CA ILE A 33 7.96 7.39 24.20
C ILE A 33 8.99 6.34 23.81
N THR A 34 10.13 6.79 23.29
CA THR A 34 11.24 5.94 22.87
C THR A 34 12.51 6.38 23.56
N TYR A 35 13.25 5.42 24.08
CA TYR A 35 14.56 5.66 24.65
C TYR A 35 15.62 5.76 23.55
N ASN A 36 16.39 6.86 23.56
CA ASN A 36 17.55 7.06 22.71
C ASN A 36 18.83 6.67 23.46
N HIS A 37 19.46 5.57 23.06
CA HIS A 37 20.71 5.09 23.64
C HIS A 37 21.87 6.06 23.45
N ALA A 38 21.92 6.82 22.35
CA ALA A 38 23.02 7.74 22.08
C ALA A 38 23.03 8.95 23.04
N THR A 39 21.86 9.33 23.56
CA THR A 39 21.71 10.48 24.46
C THR A 39 21.31 10.08 25.89
N ASP A 40 21.20 8.78 26.16
CA ASP A 40 20.70 8.21 27.42
C ASP A 40 19.40 8.88 27.93
N ASN A 41 18.48 9.17 27.02
CA ASN A 41 17.29 9.96 27.32
C ASN A 41 16.07 9.49 26.50
N ALA A 42 14.87 9.64 27.07
CA ALA A 42 13.63 9.34 26.40
C ALA A 42 13.09 10.56 25.63
N PHE A 43 12.50 10.32 24.45
CA PHE A 43 11.84 11.34 23.64
C PHE A 43 10.57 10.80 23.00
N ILE A 44 9.69 11.69 22.55
CA ILE A 44 8.49 11.29 21.81
C ILE A 44 8.88 11.09 20.34
N MET A 45 8.88 9.85 19.87
CA MET A 45 9.09 9.51 18.48
C MET A 45 7.77 9.60 17.71
N ARG A 46 7.83 10.21 16.53
CA ARG A 46 6.76 10.15 15.51
C ARG A 46 7.31 9.51 14.25
N ALA A 47 6.49 8.75 13.55
CA ALA A 47 6.85 8.11 12.30
C ALA A 47 5.73 8.27 11.27
N ALA A 48 6.11 8.31 10.00
CA ALA A 48 5.20 8.34 8.86
C ALA A 48 5.68 7.36 7.78
N LEU A 49 4.73 6.74 7.09
CA LEU A 49 5.00 5.90 5.92
C LEU A 49 4.92 6.78 4.66
N MET A 50 6.00 6.86 3.89
CA MET A 50 6.01 7.65 2.64
C MET A 50 5.55 6.84 1.43
N TRP A 51 6.11 5.65 1.21
CA TRP A 51 5.71 4.76 0.11
C TRP A 51 6.01 3.29 0.44
N THR A 52 5.24 2.38 -0.15
CA THR A 52 5.49 0.93 -0.13
C THR A 52 6.09 0.47 -1.45
N VAL A 53 7.04 -0.46 -1.41
CA VAL A 53 7.53 -1.14 -2.61
C VAL A 53 6.62 -2.34 -2.89
N SER A 54 6.05 -2.39 -4.09
CA SER A 54 5.15 -3.47 -4.51
C SER A 54 5.38 -3.77 -5.99
N ASP A 55 5.30 -5.04 -6.36
CA ASP A 55 5.23 -5.40 -7.78
C ASP A 55 3.87 -4.99 -8.37
N LEU A 56 3.76 -5.00 -9.70
CA LEU A 56 2.56 -4.52 -10.39
C LEU A 56 1.31 -5.32 -9.98
N CYS A 57 1.44 -6.63 -9.83
CA CYS A 57 0.34 -7.50 -9.42
C CYS A 57 -0.14 -7.20 -7.99
N SER A 58 0.79 -7.02 -7.06
CA SER A 58 0.48 -6.69 -5.66
C SER A 58 -0.11 -5.29 -5.55
N TYR A 59 0.33 -4.34 -6.38
CA TYR A 59 -0.29 -3.03 -6.48
C TYR A 59 -1.76 -3.11 -6.91
N GLY A 60 -2.05 -3.93 -7.93
CA GLY A 60 -3.42 -4.24 -8.35
C GLY A 60 -4.31 -4.75 -7.21
N ILE A 61 -3.78 -5.67 -6.42
CA ILE A 61 -4.51 -6.29 -5.31
C ILE A 61 -4.69 -5.31 -4.15
N ALA A 62 -3.64 -4.60 -3.75
CA ALA A 62 -3.65 -3.72 -2.58
C ALA A 62 -4.48 -2.44 -2.81
N PHE A 63 -4.47 -1.89 -4.03
CA PHE A 63 -5.13 -0.63 -4.35
C PHE A 63 -6.38 -0.80 -5.22
N GLY A 64 -6.83 -2.04 -5.47
CA GLY A 64 -7.98 -2.33 -6.32
C GLY A 64 -7.78 -1.94 -7.79
N TRP A 65 -6.53 -1.86 -8.23
CA TRP A 65 -6.16 -1.40 -9.57
C TRP A 65 -6.25 -2.51 -10.62
N SER A 66 -6.65 -2.15 -11.85
CA SER A 66 -6.61 -3.09 -12.98
C SER A 66 -5.18 -3.19 -13.50
N THR A 67 -4.53 -4.33 -13.36
CA THR A 67 -3.17 -4.56 -13.89
C THR A 67 -3.16 -5.06 -15.34
N ILE A 68 -4.34 -5.18 -15.95
CA ILE A 68 -4.57 -5.77 -17.27
C ILE A 68 -5.39 -4.79 -18.12
N GLY A 69 -5.15 -4.80 -19.43
CA GLY A 69 -5.90 -4.03 -20.42
C GLY A 69 -5.40 -2.59 -20.57
N PHE A 70 -6.23 -1.73 -21.16
CA PHE A 70 -5.88 -0.35 -21.48
C PHE A 70 -5.54 0.51 -20.25
N MET A 71 -6.15 0.22 -19.09
CA MET A 71 -5.90 0.89 -17.81
C MET A 71 -4.81 0.20 -16.96
N GLY A 72 -4.02 -0.69 -17.57
CA GLY A 72 -3.01 -1.50 -16.88
C GLY A 72 -1.89 -0.68 -16.22
N CYS A 73 -1.63 0.53 -16.71
CA CYS A 73 -0.58 1.39 -16.18
C CYS A 73 -1.12 2.29 -15.06
N PRO A 74 -0.64 2.12 -13.80
CA PRO A 74 -1.09 2.95 -12.68
C PRO A 74 -0.56 4.40 -12.74
N VAL A 75 0.43 4.69 -13.59
CA VAL A 75 1.04 6.03 -13.71
C VAL A 75 0.31 6.87 -14.77
N TYR A 76 0.02 6.28 -15.92
CA TYR A 76 -0.54 6.99 -17.07
C TYR A 76 -2.05 6.78 -17.23
N MET A 77 -2.63 5.75 -16.59
CA MET A 77 -4.06 5.50 -16.60
C MET A 77 -4.63 5.52 -18.03
N ASP A 78 -5.54 6.45 -18.33
CA ASP A 78 -6.19 6.60 -19.63
C ASP A 78 -5.33 7.34 -20.67
N ASP A 79 -4.25 8.02 -20.26
CA ASP A 79 -3.31 8.69 -21.16
C ASP A 79 -2.31 7.70 -21.79
N THR A 80 -2.43 6.41 -21.48
CA THR A 80 -1.59 5.36 -22.06
C THR A 80 -2.06 5.04 -23.48
N LYS A 81 -1.15 5.08 -24.46
CA LYS A 81 -1.41 4.58 -25.84
C LYS A 81 -1.40 3.04 -25.88
N ALA A 82 -2.28 2.41 -25.11
CA ALA A 82 -2.48 0.97 -25.16
C ALA A 82 -3.21 0.58 -26.45
N PHE A 83 -2.92 -0.62 -26.97
CA PHE A 83 -3.57 -1.20 -28.14
C PHE A 83 -3.63 -2.71 -27.98
N HIS A 84 -4.61 -3.35 -28.61
CA HIS A 84 -4.65 -4.80 -28.69
C HIS A 84 -3.76 -5.30 -29.82
N LEU A 85 -2.95 -6.30 -29.54
CA LEU A 85 -2.26 -7.06 -30.57
C LEU A 85 -3.31 -7.87 -31.35
N GLN A 86 -3.39 -7.64 -32.65
CA GLN A 86 -4.18 -8.46 -33.56
C GLN A 86 -3.43 -9.80 -33.74
N HIS A 87 -4.15 -10.91 -33.62
CA HIS A 87 -3.63 -12.24 -33.92
C HIS A 87 -3.98 -12.63 -35.36
#